data_AF-V9W9F0-F1
#
_entry.id   AF-V9W9F0-F1
#
_cell.length_a   1.000
_cell.length_b   1.000
_cell.length_c   1.000
_cell.angle_alpha   90.00
_cell.angle_beta   90.00
_cell.angle_gamma   90.00
#
_symmetry.space_group_name_H-M   'P 1'
#
loop_
_entity.id
_entity.type
_entity.pdbx_description
1 polymer ?
#
loop_
_entity_poly.entity_id
_entity_poly.type
_entity_poly.pdbx_seq_one_letter_code
_entity_poly.pdbx_strand_id
1 'polypeptide(L)'
;MFAKKITKTLILFLAALLMLPPSWAQAAEQKPAHVLLIYDSLAKGTSREGNIEAIQRLLASYGTKVTLTTFNSYKKGTLQQYTNVIGIGNADDLAIISQEYISDFQTFEGSYLHIGAHIPEKVKTQMDIQTRTEDKETVLLSIGQFSQPSRFLSIT
;
A
#
# COMPACT_ATOMS: atom_id res chain seq x y z
N MET A 1 -30.65 38.26 55.94
CA MET A 1 -31.19 37.13 55.14
C MET A 1 -30.78 37.19 53.66
N PHE A 2 -30.46 38.36 53.10
CA PHE A 2 -30.03 38.55 51.69
C PHE A 2 -28.63 37.97 51.36
N ALA A 3 -27.63 38.14 52.22
CA ALA A 3 -26.26 37.64 51.97
C ALA A 3 -26.21 36.11 51.78
N LYS A 4 -26.96 35.34 52.59
CA LYS A 4 -27.06 33.88 52.47
C LYS A 4 -27.67 33.41 51.14
N LYS A 5 -28.57 34.20 50.53
CA LYS A 5 -29.14 33.87 49.22
C LYS A 5 -28.10 34.07 48.12
N ILE A 6 -27.35 35.17 48.17
CA ILE A 6 -26.28 35.51 47.21
C ILE A 6 -25.15 34.47 47.25
N THR A 7 -24.73 34.03 48.44
CA THR A 7 -23.71 32.98 48.58
C THR A 7 -24.16 31.66 47.96
N LYS A 8 -25.43 31.27 48.14
CA LYS A 8 -25.98 30.06 47.51
C LYS A 8 -26.08 30.17 45.99
N THR A 9 -26.42 31.34 45.45
CA THR A 9 -26.49 31.54 43.99
C THR A 9 -25.10 31.48 43.37
N LEU A 10 -24.10 32.04 44.04
CA LEU A 10 -22.71 32.01 43.60
C LEU A 10 -22.14 30.59 43.56
N ILE A 11 -22.43 29.78 44.59
CA ILE A 11 -22.01 28.37 44.66
C ILE A 11 -22.67 27.55 43.53
N LEU A 12 -23.95 27.80 43.25
CA LEU A 12 -24.67 27.11 42.18
C LEU A 12 -24.09 27.44 40.79
N PHE A 13 -23.72 28.71 40.58
CA PHE A 13 -23.11 29.17 39.34
C PHE A 13 -21.70 28.59 39.15
N LEU A 14 -20.92 28.50 40.22
CA LEU A 14 -19.59 27.89 40.19
C LEU A 14 -19.66 26.39 39.89
N ALA A 15 -20.63 25.68 40.46
CA ALA A 15 -20.86 24.26 40.19
C ALA A 15 -21.29 24.01 38.74
N ALA A 16 -22.10 24.88 38.15
CA ALA A 16 -22.48 24.81 36.75
C ALA A 16 -21.27 25.05 35.81
N LEU A 17 -20.36 25.95 36.18
CA LEU A 17 -19.16 26.23 35.40
C LEU A 17 -18.16 25.05 35.41
N LEU A 18 -18.12 24.28 36.50
CA LEU A 18 -17.30 23.07 36.65
C LEU A 18 -17.84 21.86 35.87
N MET A 19 -19.10 21.88 35.45
CA MET A 19 -19.71 20.82 34.63
C MET A 19 -19.55 21.05 33.12
N LEU A 20 -18.89 22.14 32.71
CA LEU A 20 -18.54 22.35 31.31
C LEU A 20 -17.43 21.37 30.92
N PRO A 21 -17.64 20.53 29.89
CA PRO A 21 -16.59 19.64 29.41
C PRO A 21 -15.40 20.47 28.92
N PRO A 22 -14.15 20.06 29.20
CA PRO A 22 -12.97 20.76 28.70
C PRO A 22 -12.97 20.68 27.16
N SER A 23 -13.30 21.79 26.49
CA SER A 23 -13.27 21.93 25.04
C SER A 23 -11.86 22.28 24.54
N TRP A 24 -10.86 21.50 24.95
CA TRP A 24 -9.55 21.53 24.30
C TRP A 24 -9.57 20.53 23.14
N ALA A 25 -10.27 20.89 22.08
CA ALA A 25 -10.11 20.22 20.80
C ALA A 25 -8.94 20.90 20.07
N GLN A 26 -7.70 20.47 20.33
CA GLN A 26 -6.63 20.74 19.39
C GLN A 26 -6.96 19.99 18.09
N ALA A 27 -7.05 20.71 16.97
CA ALA A 27 -7.00 20.09 15.66
C ALA A 27 -5.67 19.32 15.58
N ALA A 28 -5.74 17.99 15.57
CA ALA A 28 -4.56 17.18 15.38
C ALA A 28 -3.96 17.52 14.02
N GLU A 29 -2.75 18.07 14.02
CA GLU A 29 -1.98 18.29 12.81
C GLU A 29 -1.90 16.94 12.09
N GLN A 30 -2.54 16.84 10.91
CA GLN A 30 -2.59 15.59 10.15
C GLN A 30 -1.16 15.27 9.73
N LYS A 31 -0.53 14.33 10.43
CA LYS A 31 0.79 13.83 10.05
C LYS A 31 0.67 13.26 8.64
N PRO A 32 1.63 13.59 7.74
CA PRO A 32 1.60 13.08 6.38
C PRO A 32 1.58 11.56 6.40
N ALA A 33 0.69 10.96 5.62
CA ALA A 33 0.62 9.51 5.49
C ALA A 33 2.00 8.98 5.06
N HIS A 34 2.45 7.90 5.69
CA HIS A 34 3.75 7.27 5.37
C HIS A 34 3.49 5.93 4.68
N VAL A 35 3.91 5.83 3.43
CA VAL A 35 3.72 4.67 2.57
C VAL A 35 5.06 4.01 2.28
N LEU A 36 5.10 2.68 2.39
CA LEU A 36 6.17 1.85 1.85
C LEU A 36 5.83 1.46 0.41
N LEU A 37 6.67 1.87 -0.54
CA LEU A 37 6.60 1.43 -1.92
C LEU A 37 7.68 0.36 -2.13
N ILE A 38 7.25 -0.88 -2.36
CA ILE A 38 8.14 -2.03 -2.56
C ILE A 38 7.95 -2.62 -3.96
N TYR A 39 9.06 -2.91 -4.65
CA TYR A 39 9.03 -3.38 -6.03
C TYR A 39 10.08 -4.47 -6.30
N ASP A 40 9.90 -5.23 -7.37
CA ASP A 40 10.85 -6.27 -7.80
C ASP A 40 11.98 -5.74 -8.69
N SER A 41 11.65 -4.86 -9.62
CA SER A 41 12.52 -4.34 -10.66
C SER A 41 12.02 -2.99 -11.17
N LEU A 42 12.94 -2.17 -11.69
CA LEU A 42 12.61 -0.89 -12.35
C LEU A 42 12.10 -1.06 -13.79
N ALA A 43 11.97 -2.29 -14.27
CA ALA A 43 11.56 -2.62 -15.63
C ALA A 43 12.36 -1.89 -16.73
N LYS A 44 13.66 -1.66 -16.50
CA LYS A 44 14.55 -0.94 -17.44
C LYS A 44 14.56 -1.59 -18.82
N GLY A 45 14.49 -0.78 -19.87
CA GLY A 45 14.42 -1.24 -21.26
C GLY A 45 13.06 -1.79 -21.68
N THR A 46 12.01 -1.63 -20.86
CA THR A 46 10.63 -2.01 -21.19
C THR A 46 9.73 -0.77 -21.24
N SER A 47 8.49 -0.92 -21.72
CA SER A 47 7.48 0.15 -21.69
C SER A 47 7.06 0.58 -20.28
N ARG A 48 7.47 -0.16 -19.23
CA ARG A 48 7.17 0.14 -17.82
C ARG A 48 8.28 0.91 -17.10
N GLU A 49 9.39 1.21 -17.78
CA GLU A 49 10.49 1.98 -17.21
C GLU A 49 10.00 3.37 -16.76
N GLY A 50 10.42 3.81 -15.57
CA GLY A 50 10.02 5.12 -15.01
C GLY A 50 8.69 5.12 -14.25
N ASN A 51 7.92 4.02 -14.30
CA ASN A 51 6.62 3.95 -13.62
C ASN A 51 6.75 4.04 -12.09
N ILE A 52 7.81 3.47 -11.51
CA ILE A 52 8.05 3.52 -10.06
C ILE A 52 8.27 4.96 -9.61
N GLU A 53 9.09 5.71 -10.33
CA GLU A 53 9.38 7.12 -10.06
C GLU A 53 8.16 8.01 -10.32
N ALA A 54 7.31 7.66 -11.28
CA ALA A 54 6.06 8.36 -11.53
C ALA A 54 5.07 8.18 -10.36
N ILE A 55 4.89 6.94 -9.88
CA ILE A 55 4.05 6.63 -8.72
C ILE A 55 4.57 7.33 -7.46
N GLN A 56 5.89 7.28 -7.21
CA GLN A 56 6.48 7.98 -6.08
C GLN A 56 6.20 9.49 -6.13
N ARG A 57 6.37 10.12 -7.30
CA ARG A 57 6.09 11.56 -7.49
C ARG A 57 4.62 11.89 -7.30
N LEU A 58 3.72 11.03 -7.78
CA LEU A 58 2.28 11.20 -7.62
C LEU A 58 1.88 11.12 -6.13
N LEU A 59 2.38 10.12 -5.39
CA LEU A 59 2.10 10.01 -3.95
C LEU A 59 2.66 11.21 -3.18
N ALA A 60 3.88 11.65 -3.54
CA ALA A 60 4.50 12.81 -2.93
C ALA A 60 3.73 14.12 -3.20
N SER A 61 3.13 14.28 -4.39
CA SER A 61 2.31 15.47 -4.70
C SER A 61 1.03 15.55 -3.88
N TYR A 62 0.52 14.41 -3.39
CA TYR A 62 -0.57 14.36 -2.41
C TYR A 62 -0.11 14.54 -0.95
N GLY A 63 1.15 14.94 -0.72
CA GLY A 63 1.69 15.16 0.63
C GLY A 63 2.01 13.87 1.40
N THR A 64 2.09 12.74 0.71
CA THR A 64 2.46 11.45 1.31
C THR A 64 3.99 11.31 1.38
N LYS A 65 4.51 10.90 2.53
CA LYS A 65 5.91 10.47 2.64
C LYS A 65 6.05 9.07 2.06
N VAL A 66 6.94 8.88 1.09
CA VAL A 66 7.17 7.59 0.44
C VAL A 66 8.56 7.08 0.81
N THR A 67 8.64 5.85 1.34
CA THR A 67 9.89 5.09 1.41
C THR A 67 9.93 4.10 0.27
N LEU A 68 10.99 4.12 -0.53
CA LEU A 68 11.19 3.21 -1.65
C LEU A 68 12.15 2.08 -1.25
N THR A 69 11.80 0.82 -1.50
CA THR A 69 12.69 -0.34 -1.32
C THR A 69 12.43 -1.41 -2.37
N THR A 70 13.37 -2.34 -2.56
CA THR A 70 13.14 -3.55 -3.37
C THR A 70 12.77 -4.73 -2.50
N PHE A 71 12.15 -5.76 -3.07
CA PHE A 71 11.95 -7.03 -2.37
C PHE A 71 13.27 -7.68 -1.94
N ASN A 72 14.34 -7.52 -2.72
CA ASN A 72 15.68 -8.06 -2.41
C ASN A 72 16.39 -7.34 -1.26
N SER A 73 16.16 -6.03 -1.11
CA SER A 73 16.75 -5.19 -0.06
C SER A 73 15.89 -5.12 1.20
N TYR A 74 14.76 -5.84 1.22
CA TYR A 74 13.86 -5.85 2.35
C TYR A 74 14.55 -6.45 3.58
N LYS A 75 14.37 -5.80 4.74
CA LYS A 75 14.85 -6.28 6.03
C LYS A 75 13.67 -6.62 6.93
N LYS A 76 13.76 -7.73 7.65
CA LYS A 76 12.82 -8.12 8.68
C LYS A 76 12.51 -6.97 9.64
N GLY A 77 11.24 -6.78 9.98
CA GLY A 77 10.79 -5.69 10.85
C GLY A 77 10.44 -4.38 10.11
N THR A 78 10.67 -4.31 8.79
CA THR A 78 10.41 -3.07 8.03
C THR A 78 8.91 -2.78 7.93
N LEU A 79 8.07 -3.78 7.61
CA LEU A 79 6.62 -3.60 7.41
C LEU A 79 5.90 -3.02 8.63
N GLN A 80 6.36 -3.33 9.85
CA GLN A 80 5.77 -2.87 11.10
C GLN A 80 5.90 -1.36 11.31
N GLN A 81 6.77 -0.68 10.55
CA GLN A 81 6.93 0.77 10.59
C GLN A 81 5.91 1.52 9.73
N TYR A 82 5.09 0.80 8.94
CA TYR A 82 4.19 1.39 7.96
C TYR A 82 2.77 0.90 8.18
N THR A 83 1.81 1.80 8.00
CA THR A 83 0.38 1.44 7.98
C THR A 83 -0.14 1.20 6.57
N ASN A 84 0.59 1.70 5.55
CA ASN A 84 0.22 1.61 4.14
C ASN A 84 1.39 1.08 3.33
N VAL A 85 1.14 0.06 2.51
CA VAL A 85 2.15 -0.60 1.69
C VAL A 85 1.64 -0.78 0.28
N ILE A 86 2.46 -0.44 -0.72
CA ILE A 86 2.18 -0.65 -2.14
C ILE A 86 3.24 -1.60 -2.68
N GLY A 87 2.81 -2.79 -3.11
CA GLY A 87 3.67 -3.78 -3.75
C GLY A 87 3.55 -3.73 -5.28
N ILE A 88 4.67 -3.67 -5.99
CA ILE A 88 4.72 -3.62 -7.45
C ILE A 88 5.51 -4.79 -8.02
N GLY A 89 4.84 -5.64 -8.78
CA GLY A 89 5.45 -6.73 -9.56
C GLY A 89 5.55 -6.35 -11.04
N ASN A 90 6.74 -5.92 -11.48
CA ASN A 90 7.01 -5.59 -12.87
C ASN A 90 7.57 -6.75 -13.68
N ALA A 91 8.15 -7.78 -13.07
CA ALA A 91 8.60 -8.95 -13.79
C ALA A 91 7.42 -9.91 -14.01
N ASP A 92 7.32 -10.46 -15.22
CA ASP A 92 6.36 -11.52 -15.54
C ASP A 92 6.85 -12.88 -15.00
N ASP A 93 8.16 -13.01 -14.78
CA ASP A 93 8.78 -14.12 -14.07
C ASP A 93 8.81 -13.85 -12.57
N LEU A 94 8.78 -14.93 -11.77
CA LEU A 94 8.77 -14.86 -10.32
C LEU A 94 10.06 -14.23 -9.82
N ALA A 95 10.02 -12.93 -9.53
CA ALA A 95 11.16 -12.22 -8.95
C ALA A 95 11.52 -12.84 -7.60
N ILE A 96 12.80 -12.78 -7.24
CA ILE A 96 13.25 -13.21 -5.92
C ILE A 96 12.59 -12.30 -4.89
N ILE A 97 11.65 -12.85 -4.12
CA ILE A 97 11.02 -12.19 -2.99
C ILE A 97 11.74 -12.63 -1.72
N SER A 98 12.18 -11.68 -0.91
CA SER A 98 12.81 -11.98 0.37
C SER A 98 11.89 -12.81 1.26
N GLN A 99 12.41 -13.89 1.84
CA GLN A 99 11.67 -14.70 2.81
C GLN A 99 11.27 -13.90 4.05
N GLU A 100 12.06 -12.89 4.41
CA GLU A 100 11.76 -11.96 5.51
C GLU A 100 10.51 -11.14 5.19
N TYR A 101 10.38 -10.66 3.94
CA TYR A 101 9.18 -9.96 3.48
C TYR A 101 7.96 -10.86 3.56
N ILE A 102 8.06 -12.08 3.03
CA ILE A 102 6.94 -13.04 3.04
C ILE A 102 6.48 -13.28 4.49
N SER A 103 7.41 -13.51 5.41
CA SER A 103 7.09 -13.74 6.83
C SER A 103 6.41 -12.54 7.48
N ASP A 104 6.92 -11.33 7.29
CA ASP A 104 6.33 -10.12 7.87
C ASP A 104 4.98 -9.79 7.22
N PHE A 105 4.81 -10.06 5.93
CA PHE A 105 3.57 -9.79 5.21
C PHE A 105 2.41 -10.67 5.66
N GLN A 106 2.68 -11.91 6.10
CA GLN A 106 1.64 -12.78 6.66
C GLN A 106 0.94 -12.16 7.87
N THR A 107 1.68 -11.46 8.73
CA THR A 107 1.17 -10.81 9.96
C THR A 107 0.91 -9.32 9.79
N PHE A 108 1.05 -8.79 8.57
CA PHE A 108 0.78 -7.38 8.29
C PHE A 108 -0.73 -7.11 8.28
N GLU A 109 -1.17 -6.19 9.14
CA GLU A 109 -2.58 -5.80 9.32
C GLU A 109 -2.89 -4.40 8.76
N GLY A 110 -1.91 -3.75 8.12
CA GLY A 110 -2.10 -2.45 7.49
C GLY A 110 -2.80 -2.54 6.13
N SER A 111 -3.04 -1.38 5.51
CA SER A 111 -3.61 -1.31 4.16
C SER A 111 -2.56 -1.69 3.12
N TYR A 112 -2.94 -2.58 2.21
CA TYR A 112 -2.09 -3.06 1.12
C TYR A 112 -2.73 -2.85 -0.25
N LEU A 113 -1.95 -2.32 -1.19
CA LEU A 113 -2.30 -2.24 -2.60
C LEU A 113 -1.24 -3.03 -3.40
N HIS A 114 -1.70 -3.88 -4.32
CA HIS A 114 -0.84 -4.59 -5.26
C HIS A 114 -1.01 -4.04 -6.68
N ILE A 115 0.09 -3.88 -7.40
CA ILE A 115 0.12 -3.48 -8.82
C ILE A 115 0.99 -4.46 -9.59
N GLY A 116 0.45 -5.03 -10.66
CA GLY A 116 1.19 -5.90 -11.57
C GLY A 116 1.07 -7.39 -11.25
N ALA A 117 2.09 -8.15 -11.65
CA ALA A 117 2.11 -9.61 -11.55
C ALA A 117 2.54 -10.08 -10.14
N HIS A 118 2.34 -11.36 -9.86
CA HIS A 118 2.78 -12.01 -8.61
C HIS A 118 2.10 -11.47 -7.34
N ILE A 119 0.77 -11.44 -7.35
CA ILE A 119 -0.05 -11.09 -6.17
C ILE A 119 0.31 -12.04 -5.00
N PRO A 120 0.60 -11.52 -3.79
CA PRO A 120 0.88 -12.36 -2.63
C PRO A 120 -0.28 -13.30 -2.29
N GLU A 121 0.03 -14.52 -1.86
CA GLU A 121 -0.97 -15.57 -1.55
C GLU A 121 -2.00 -15.14 -0.49
N LYS A 122 -1.57 -14.40 0.54
CA LYS A 122 -2.49 -13.81 1.54
C LYS A 122 -3.57 -12.96 0.89
N VAL A 123 -3.19 -12.10 -0.06
CA VAL A 123 -4.11 -11.19 -0.77
C VAL A 123 -5.02 -11.97 -1.70
N LYS A 124 -4.48 -12.94 -2.45
CA LYS A 124 -5.29 -13.83 -3.30
C LYS A 124 -6.39 -14.53 -2.49
N THR A 125 -6.02 -15.06 -1.33
CA THR A 125 -6.95 -15.79 -0.45
C THR A 125 -7.98 -14.86 0.17
N GLN A 126 -7.57 -13.69 0.67
CA GLN A 126 -8.47 -12.71 1.30
C GLN A 126 -9.48 -12.10 0.32
N MET A 127 -9.10 -11.96 -0.95
CA MET A 127 -9.93 -11.34 -1.99
C MET A 127 -10.55 -12.35 -2.96
N ASP A 128 -10.41 -13.66 -2.71
CA ASP A 128 -10.87 -14.75 -3.58
C ASP A 128 -10.43 -14.58 -5.05
N ILE A 129 -9.17 -14.17 -5.26
CA ILE A 129 -8.63 -13.90 -6.59
C ILE A 129 -8.20 -15.22 -7.23
N GLN A 130 -8.92 -15.63 -8.27
CA GLN A 130 -8.48 -16.70 -9.17
C GLN A 130 -7.72 -16.09 -10.34
N THR A 131 -6.42 -16.38 -10.43
CA THR A 131 -5.57 -15.94 -11.54
C THR A 131 -5.43 -17.09 -12.53
N ARG A 132 -5.88 -16.88 -13.77
CA ARG A 132 -5.54 -17.77 -14.90
C ARG A 132 -4.32 -17.18 -15.59
N THR A 133 -3.17 -17.82 -15.45
CA THR A 133 -2.01 -17.48 -16.28
C THR A 133 -2.35 -17.98 -17.69
N GLU A 134 -2.71 -17.06 -18.58
CA GLU A 134 -2.73 -17.38 -20.00
C GLU A 134 -1.28 -17.39 -20.47
N ASP A 135 -0.70 -18.59 -20.56
CA ASP A 135 0.50 -18.78 -21.35
C ASP A 135 0.20 -18.20 -22.73
N LYS A 136 1.00 -17.23 -23.17
CA LYS A 136 0.93 -16.73 -24.53
C LYS A 136 1.25 -17.93 -25.43
N GLU A 137 0.21 -18.65 -25.86
CA GLU A 137 0.31 -19.79 -26.76
C GLU A 137 1.08 -19.30 -27.99
N THR A 138 2.35 -19.69 -28.07
CA THR A 138 3.08 -19.62 -29.32
C THR A 138 2.50 -20.75 -30.14
N VAL A 139 1.54 -20.43 -31.01
CA VAL A 139 1.05 -21.40 -31.99
C VAL A 139 2.23 -21.73 -32.89
N LEU A 140 2.75 -22.94 -32.72
CA LEU A 140 3.74 -23.54 -33.59
C LEU A 140 3.00 -23.95 -34.87
N LEU A 141 3.10 -23.12 -35.91
CA LEU A 141 2.55 -23.45 -37.22
C LEU A 141 3.50 -24.46 -37.88
N SER A 142 3.05 -25.71 -37.96
CA SER A 142 3.77 -26.79 -38.64
C SER A 142 3.11 -27.07 -39.99
N ILE A 143 3.88 -26.93 -41.07
CA ILE A 143 3.48 -27.39 -42.41
C ILE A 143 4.47 -28.48 -42.83
N GLY A 144 4.06 -29.74 -42.67
CA GLY A 144 4.93 -30.89 -42.95
C GLY A 144 6.18 -30.90 -42.04
N GLN A 145 7.37 -30.82 -42.66
CA GLN A 145 8.67 -30.86 -41.97
C GLN A 145 9.11 -29.48 -41.43
N PHE A 146 8.35 -28.42 -41.71
CA PHE A 146 8.72 -27.06 -41.33
C PHE A 146 7.91 -26.62 -40.13
N SER A 147 8.60 -26.15 -39.09
CA SER A 147 8.03 -25.63 -37.86
C SER A 147 8.61 -24.25 -37.60
N GLN A 148 7.74 -23.24 -37.46
CA GLN A 148 8.15 -21.88 -37.13
C GLN A 148 7.33 -21.35 -35.94
N PRO A 149 7.99 -20.91 -34.85
CA PRO A 149 7.30 -20.25 -33.75
C PRO A 149 6.77 -18.89 -34.22
N SER A 150 5.45 -18.71 -34.19
CA SER A 150 4.81 -17.43 -34.50
C SER A 150 4.44 -16.71 -33.20
N ARG A 151 4.89 -15.45 -33.04
CA ARG A 151 4.58 -14.61 -31.88
C ARG A 151 3.53 -13.58 -32.31
N PHE A 152 2.29 -13.78 -31.89
CA PHE A 152 1.22 -12.80 -32.11
C PHE A 152 1.42 -11.62 -31.15
N LEU A 153 1.76 -10.45 -31.71
CA LEU A 153 1.66 -9.17 -31.00
C LEU A 153 0.22 -8.71 -31.14
N SER A 154 -0.55 -8.80 -30.05
CA SER A 154 -1.87 -8.18 -29.98
C SER A 154 -1.68 -6.67 -29.97
N ILE A 155 -2.08 -6.02 -31.06
CA ILE A 155 -2.17 -4.56 -31.15
C ILE A 155 -3.59 -4.21 -30.69
N THR A 156 -3.73 -3.57 -29.54
CA THR A 156 -4.93 -2.81 -29.16
C THR A 156 -4.49 -1.60 -28.34
#